data_AF-A0A7C7KTU9-F1
#
_entry.id   AF-A0A7C7KTU9-F1
#
_cell.length_a   1.000
_cell.length_b   1.000
_cell.length_c   1.000
_cell.angle_alpha   90.00
_cell.angle_beta   90.00
_cell.angle_gamma   90.00
#
_symmetry.space_group_name_H-M   'P 1'
#
loop_
_entity.id
_entity.type
_entity.pdbx_description
1 polymer ?
#
loop_
_entity_poly.entity_id
_entity_poly.type
_entity_poly.pdbx_seq_one_letter_code
_entity_poly.pdbx_strand_id
1 'polypeptide(L)'
;MKVPDNLIYSVFQYQDERIREELVRKTVEIATGKRVQDISDDPVATFNIMTLKTDIARLSQFSRNRLFADTSLTYIDSTLSKMADRVKMLYAKTLQARNDTNSPDSLKATGELFAKALGFLLGRANERIGENYVFSGAALTTKPFTDSFTYAGSLESFAVQIGESRSVEVFMPGNEVFSTNVYQMDTTYPSPSASLGVSGTMNVTLGNTTTSVDYGRGIWYLTEKVENPDEPLFTYGIDGDLILYDGGMNEIGRIPDYGRYSLSELVDTVNTTFGSANITASLITSPDGTYTVRIEDSDTNNYIEDTSKKILESYTPENLTKAFNTLAPANVIAYLHRIEGHLAMKRYYRFLKG
;
A
#
# COMPACT_ATOMS: atom_id res chain seq x y z
N MET A 1 90.53 -51.65 19.46
CA MET A 1 89.20 -51.00 19.43
C MET A 1 89.36 -49.66 18.71
N LYS A 2 88.77 -49.48 17.53
CA LYS A 2 88.71 -48.17 16.87
C LYS A 2 87.61 -47.37 17.59
N VAL A 3 87.99 -46.24 18.15
CA VAL A 3 87.15 -45.41 19.02
C VAL A 3 86.05 -44.73 18.18
N PRO A 4 84.78 -44.76 18.60
CA PRO A 4 83.64 -44.18 17.88
C PRO A 4 83.55 -42.64 17.96
N ASP A 5 84.68 -41.92 18.09
CA ASP A 5 84.70 -40.49 18.39
C ASP A 5 84.07 -39.63 17.29
N ASN A 6 84.26 -39.98 16.01
CA ASN A 6 83.65 -39.21 14.91
C ASN A 6 82.13 -39.42 14.82
N LEU A 7 81.64 -40.59 15.24
CA LEU A 7 80.21 -40.89 15.31
C LEU A 7 79.57 -40.09 16.46
N ILE A 8 80.19 -40.10 17.64
CA ILE A 8 79.73 -39.33 18.81
C ILE A 8 79.75 -37.83 18.51
N TYR A 9 80.81 -37.33 17.86
CA TYR A 9 80.92 -35.92 17.45
C TYR A 9 79.82 -35.52 16.46
N SER A 10 79.53 -36.34 15.45
CA SER A 10 78.44 -36.07 14.50
C SER A 10 77.05 -36.07 15.16
N VAL A 11 76.82 -36.95 16.14
CA VAL A 11 75.58 -36.99 16.93
C VAL A 11 75.46 -35.72 17.79
N PHE A 12 76.55 -35.25 18.39
CA PHE A 12 76.58 -33.99 19.13
C PHE A 12 76.29 -32.78 18.25
N GLN A 13 76.90 -32.69 17.05
CA GLN A 13 76.61 -31.59 16.13
C GLN A 13 75.15 -31.57 15.69
N TYR A 14 74.57 -32.74 15.38
CA TYR A 14 73.16 -32.84 15.04
C TYR A 14 72.24 -32.46 16.21
N GLN A 15 72.62 -32.80 17.45
CA GLN A 15 71.88 -32.38 18.64
C GLN A 15 71.98 -30.87 18.87
N ASP A 16 73.15 -30.27 18.70
CA ASP A 16 73.36 -28.82 18.82
C ASP A 16 72.56 -28.03 17.78
N GLU A 17 72.54 -28.51 16.52
CA GLU A 17 71.72 -27.91 15.46
C GLU A 17 70.24 -27.96 15.80
N ARG A 18 69.74 -29.11 16.26
CA ARG A 18 68.34 -29.26 16.70
C ARG A 18 67.99 -28.34 17.87
N ILE A 19 68.87 -28.21 18.87
CA ILE A 19 68.65 -27.31 20.02
C ILE A 19 68.63 -25.85 19.57
N ARG A 20 69.51 -25.45 18.65
CA ARG A 20 69.52 -24.08 18.09
C ARG A 20 68.23 -23.78 17.32
N GLU A 21 67.75 -24.71 16.49
CA GLU A 21 66.47 -24.56 15.79
C GLU A 21 65.30 -24.42 16.75
N GLU A 22 65.26 -25.23 17.82
CA GLU A 22 64.22 -25.18 18.83
C GLU A 22 64.25 -23.86 19.63
N LEU A 23 65.44 -23.38 19.99
CA LEU A 23 65.63 -22.08 20.65
C LEU A 23 65.17 -20.91 19.77
N VAL A 24 65.48 -20.93 18.48
CA VAL A 24 65.03 -19.91 17.53
C VAL A 24 63.51 -19.92 17.44
N ARG A 25 62.90 -21.10 17.30
CA ARG A 25 61.43 -21.25 17.25
C ARG A 25 60.76 -20.69 18.51
N LYS A 26 61.26 -21.05 19.70
CA LYS A 26 60.70 -20.56 20.96
C LYS A 26 60.89 -19.05 21.14
N THR A 27 62.00 -18.50 20.67
CA THR A 27 62.23 -17.05 20.69
C THR A 27 61.23 -16.32 19.79
N VAL A 28 60.92 -16.87 18.62
CA VAL A 28 59.87 -16.32 17.71
C VAL A 28 58.48 -16.45 18.34
N GLU A 29 58.15 -17.57 18.98
CA GLU A 29 56.89 -17.75 19.71
C GLU A 29 56.74 -16.69 20.83
N ILE A 30 57.80 -16.45 21.61
CA ILE A 30 57.81 -15.42 22.68
C ILE A 30 57.67 -14.01 22.08
N ALA A 31 58.42 -13.71 21.01
CA ALA A 31 58.41 -12.38 20.39
C ALA A 31 57.05 -12.05 19.75
N THR A 32 56.37 -13.04 19.16
CA THR A 32 55.09 -12.86 18.46
C THR A 32 53.87 -13.16 19.31
N GLY A 33 54.04 -13.86 20.44
CA GLY A 33 52.95 -14.39 21.27
C GLY A 33 52.15 -15.53 20.62
N LYS A 34 52.60 -16.08 19.49
CA LYS A 34 51.87 -17.10 18.72
C LYS A 34 52.64 -18.42 18.70
N ARG A 35 51.97 -19.51 19.10
CA ARG A 35 52.51 -20.88 19.07
C ARG A 35 52.72 -21.41 17.64
N VAL A 36 51.87 -21.02 16.70
CA VAL A 36 51.88 -21.51 15.31
C VAL A 36 52.16 -20.33 14.40
N GLN A 37 53.27 -20.39 13.66
CA GLN A 37 53.65 -19.35 12.69
C GLN A 37 53.32 -19.80 11.28
N ASP A 38 53.77 -21.00 10.91
CA ASP A 38 53.68 -21.55 9.58
C ASP A 38 52.78 -22.79 9.53
N ILE A 39 52.23 -23.08 8.35
CA ILE A 39 51.39 -24.26 8.11
C ILE A 39 52.18 -25.56 8.40
N SER A 40 53.50 -25.54 8.21
CA SER A 40 54.41 -26.66 8.49
C SER A 40 54.59 -26.98 9.97
N ASP A 41 54.33 -26.03 10.88
CA ASP A 41 54.53 -26.23 12.32
C ASP A 41 53.47 -27.17 12.93
N ASP A 42 52.21 -26.98 12.53
CA ASP A 42 51.05 -27.76 13.00
C ASP A 42 49.89 -27.60 12.00
N PRO A 43 49.79 -28.47 10.97
CA PRO A 43 48.76 -28.35 9.94
C PRO A 43 47.32 -28.41 10.48
N VAL A 44 47.09 -29.19 11.55
CA VAL A 44 45.77 -29.36 12.17
C VAL A 44 45.37 -28.09 12.93
N ALA A 45 46.25 -27.56 13.78
CA ALA A 45 45.98 -26.30 14.47
C ALA A 45 45.84 -25.13 13.48
N THR A 46 46.63 -25.12 12.41
CA THR A 46 46.55 -24.08 11.38
C THR A 46 45.20 -24.08 10.67
N PHE A 47 44.68 -25.26 10.30
CA PHE A 47 43.34 -25.39 9.71
C PHE A 47 42.23 -24.82 10.62
N ASN A 48 42.29 -25.15 11.92
CA ASN A 48 41.34 -24.63 12.90
C ASN A 48 41.45 -23.10 13.05
N ILE A 49 42.67 -22.56 13.09
CA ILE A 49 42.92 -21.11 13.13
C ILE A 49 42.36 -20.42 11.88
N MET A 50 42.54 -21.00 10.69
CA MET A 50 42.01 -20.45 9.44
C MET A 50 40.49 -20.43 9.41
N THR A 51 39.86 -21.51 9.90
CA THR A 51 38.41 -21.59 10.03
C THR A 51 37.90 -20.49 10.97
N LEU A 52 38.47 -20.38 12.18
CA LEU A 52 38.11 -19.34 13.14
C LEU A 52 38.34 -17.92 12.59
N LYS A 53 39.43 -17.68 11.86
CA LYS A 53 39.67 -16.38 11.21
C LYS A 53 38.60 -16.05 10.17
N THR A 54 38.18 -17.05 9.40
CA THR A 54 37.10 -16.90 8.42
C THR A 54 35.77 -16.58 9.11
N ASP A 55 35.48 -17.27 10.22
CA ASP A 55 34.28 -17.03 11.02
C ASP A 55 34.30 -15.63 11.64
N ILE A 56 35.44 -15.20 12.21
CA ILE A 56 35.61 -13.84 12.73
C ILE A 56 35.39 -12.79 11.62
N ALA A 57 35.93 -13.02 10.42
CA ALA A 57 35.75 -12.11 9.29
C ALA A 57 34.28 -12.02 8.86
N ARG A 58 33.57 -13.15 8.80
CA ARG A 58 32.12 -13.22 8.52
C ARG A 58 31.31 -12.50 9.59
N LEU A 59 31.56 -12.78 10.87
CA LEU A 59 30.89 -12.12 11.99
C LEU A 59 31.13 -10.61 12.01
N SER A 60 32.35 -10.18 11.67
CA SER A 60 32.70 -8.76 11.53
C SER A 60 31.91 -8.10 10.39
N GLN A 61 31.74 -8.78 9.25
CA GLN A 61 30.89 -8.28 8.17
C GLN A 61 29.42 -8.19 8.59
N PHE A 62 28.90 -9.22 9.26
CA PHE A 62 27.52 -9.19 9.78
C PHE A 62 27.30 -8.05 10.79
N SER A 63 28.28 -7.78 11.64
CA SER A 63 28.22 -6.64 12.57
C SER A 63 28.14 -5.30 11.83
N ARG A 64 28.98 -5.09 10.80
CA ARG A 64 28.92 -3.88 9.94
C ARG A 64 27.58 -3.76 9.22
N ASN A 65 27.09 -4.88 8.68
CA ASN A 65 25.82 -4.94 7.98
C ASN A 65 24.63 -4.62 8.90
N ARG A 66 24.63 -5.11 10.14
CA ARG A 66 23.61 -4.78 11.14
C ARG A 66 23.63 -3.29 11.49
N LEU A 67 24.81 -2.72 11.73
CA LEU A 67 24.95 -1.29 12.01
C LEU A 67 24.44 -0.43 10.83
N PHE A 68 24.77 -0.82 9.60
CA PHE A 68 24.28 -0.16 8.39
C PHE A 68 22.76 -0.25 8.29
N ALA A 69 22.17 -1.44 8.47
CA ALA A 69 20.73 -1.65 8.42
C ALA A 69 20.01 -0.83 9.51
N ASP A 70 20.48 -0.88 10.75
CA ASP A 70 19.91 -0.17 11.89
C ASP A 70 19.92 1.36 11.68
N THR A 71 21.08 1.89 11.28
CA THR A 71 21.24 3.33 11.01
C THR A 71 20.35 3.77 9.84
N SER A 72 20.29 2.97 8.78
CA SER A 72 19.51 3.29 7.59
C SER A 72 18.01 3.23 7.85
N LEU A 73 17.53 2.18 8.52
CA LEU A 73 16.12 2.02 8.87
C LEU A 73 15.67 3.09 9.85
N THR A 74 16.48 3.45 10.84
CA THR A 74 16.18 4.55 11.78
C THR A 74 16.03 5.89 11.04
N TYR A 75 16.90 6.14 10.06
CA TYR A 75 16.83 7.35 9.24
C TYR A 75 15.59 7.37 8.33
N ILE A 76 15.27 6.23 7.71
CA ILE A 76 14.07 6.06 6.87
C ILE A 76 12.81 6.28 7.70
N ASP A 77 12.72 5.68 8.89
CA ASP A 77 11.58 5.84 9.80
C ASP A 77 11.39 7.30 10.22
N SER A 78 12.48 7.99 10.59
CA SER A 78 12.42 9.43 10.88
C SER A 78 11.93 10.27 9.69
N THR A 79 12.34 9.89 8.48
CA THR A 79 11.94 10.57 7.24
C THR A 79 10.46 10.33 6.94
N LEU A 80 10.00 9.09 7.03
CA LEU A 80 8.60 8.72 6.84
C LEU A 80 7.69 9.36 7.89
N SER A 81 8.12 9.42 9.16
CA SER A 81 7.38 10.10 10.23
C SER A 81 7.16 11.58 9.91
N LYS A 82 8.21 12.30 9.47
CA LYS A 82 8.09 13.71 9.05
C LYS A 82 7.18 13.89 7.83
N MET A 83 7.21 12.95 6.88
CA MET A 83 6.30 12.96 5.73
C MET A 83 4.85 12.74 6.17
N ALA A 84 4.62 11.78 7.07
CA ALA A 84 3.29 11.47 7.61
C ALA A 84 2.69 12.68 8.33
N ASP A 85 3.47 13.38 9.17
CA ASP A 85 3.02 14.60 9.86
C ASP A 85 2.68 15.72 8.88
N ARG A 86 3.46 15.86 7.80
CA ARG A 86 3.16 16.82 6.73
C ARG A 86 1.85 16.50 6.02
N VAL A 87 1.58 15.23 5.73
CA VAL A 87 0.32 14.76 5.13
C VAL A 87 -0.86 14.99 6.06
N LYS A 88 -0.72 14.69 7.37
CA LYS A 88 -1.76 14.98 8.38
C LYS A 88 -2.09 16.47 8.45
N MET A 89 -1.06 17.32 8.42
CA MET A 89 -1.23 18.78 8.40
C MET A 89 -1.96 19.23 7.13
N LEU A 90 -1.62 18.68 5.97
CA LEU A 90 -2.34 18.95 4.72
C LEU A 90 -3.80 18.52 4.80
N TYR A 91 -4.08 17.33 5.35
CA TYR A 91 -5.44 16.84 5.54
C TYR A 91 -6.28 17.79 6.42
N ALA A 92 -5.73 18.24 7.55
CA ALA A 92 -6.39 19.23 8.41
C ALA A 92 -6.66 20.55 7.67
N LYS A 93 -5.73 20.98 6.81
CA LYS A 93 -5.90 22.16 5.95
C LYS A 93 -6.97 21.95 4.86
N THR A 94 -7.07 20.76 4.28
CA THR A 94 -8.17 20.42 3.36
C THR A 94 -9.52 20.52 4.05
N LEU A 95 -9.65 19.98 5.27
CA LEU A 95 -10.90 20.06 6.04
C LEU A 95 -11.26 21.51 6.36
N GLN A 96 -10.27 22.34 6.71
CA GLN A 96 -10.48 23.77 6.92
C GLN A 96 -10.92 24.48 5.63
N ALA A 97 -10.32 24.14 4.49
CA ALA A 97 -10.64 24.71 3.18
C ALA A 97 -12.02 24.28 2.66
N ARG A 98 -12.53 23.12 3.10
CA ARG A 98 -13.87 22.61 2.74
C ARG A 98 -15.02 23.45 3.31
N ASN A 99 -14.78 24.28 4.32
CA ASN A 99 -15.83 25.14 4.87
C ASN A 99 -16.15 26.28 3.89
N ASP A 100 -17.44 26.49 3.59
CA ASP A 100 -17.93 27.43 2.58
C ASP A 100 -17.68 28.92 2.90
N THR A 101 -17.14 29.24 4.07
CA THR A 101 -16.85 30.61 4.52
C THR A 101 -15.44 31.11 4.14
N ASN A 102 -14.65 30.33 3.40
CA ASN A 102 -13.30 30.74 2.98
C ASN A 102 -13.33 31.72 1.81
N SER A 103 -12.55 32.81 1.92
CA SER A 103 -12.37 33.75 0.81
C SER A 103 -11.53 33.14 -0.33
N PRO A 104 -11.70 33.59 -1.59
CA PRO A 104 -10.86 33.16 -2.71
C PRO A 104 -9.36 33.31 -2.46
N ASP A 105 -8.94 34.39 -1.79
CA ASP A 105 -7.54 34.61 -1.41
C ASP A 105 -7.03 33.56 -0.40
N SER A 106 -7.88 33.15 0.55
CA SER A 106 -7.54 32.11 1.53
C SER A 106 -7.39 30.73 0.87
N LEU A 107 -8.25 30.44 -0.13
CA LEU A 107 -8.15 29.23 -0.93
C LEU A 107 -6.88 29.22 -1.80
N LYS A 108 -6.53 30.36 -2.42
CA LYS A 108 -5.29 30.52 -3.18
C LYS A 108 -4.05 30.30 -2.30
N ALA A 109 -4.00 30.93 -1.12
CA ALA A 109 -2.91 30.73 -0.16
C ALA A 109 -2.81 29.27 0.31
N THR A 110 -3.95 28.57 0.44
CA THR A 110 -3.98 27.14 0.72
C THR A 110 -3.40 26.33 -0.44
N GLY A 111 -3.76 26.64 -1.68
CA GLY A 111 -3.18 26.01 -2.87
C GLY A 111 -1.64 26.14 -2.95
N GLU A 112 -1.11 27.32 -2.65
CA GLU A 112 0.35 27.54 -2.59
C GLU A 112 1.02 26.72 -1.48
N LEU A 113 0.37 26.58 -0.33
CA LEU A 113 0.85 25.72 0.76
C LEU A 113 0.89 24.25 0.34
N PHE A 114 -0.11 23.79 -0.42
CA PHE A 114 -0.15 22.43 -0.96
C PHE A 114 0.98 22.20 -1.97
N ALA A 115 1.21 23.13 -2.89
CA ALA A 115 2.32 23.04 -3.85
C ALA A 115 3.68 22.95 -3.13
N LYS A 116 3.91 23.78 -2.11
CA LYS A 116 5.13 23.74 -1.29
C LYS A 116 5.27 22.41 -0.53
N ALA A 117 4.17 21.89 0.01
CA ALA A 117 4.19 20.63 0.73
C ALA A 117 4.43 19.43 -0.20
N LEU A 118 3.87 19.43 -1.41
CA LEU A 118 4.16 18.43 -2.44
C LEU A 118 5.62 18.45 -2.85
N GLY A 119 6.20 19.63 -3.06
CA GLY A 119 7.64 19.76 -3.32
C GLY A 119 8.50 19.22 -2.17
N PHE A 120 8.10 19.47 -0.92
CA PHE A 120 8.78 18.89 0.25
C PHE A 120 8.68 17.36 0.28
N LEU A 121 7.49 16.80 0.04
CA LEU A 121 7.26 15.35 0.02
C LEU A 121 8.05 14.68 -1.12
N LEU A 122 8.08 15.28 -2.31
CA LEU A 122 8.88 14.80 -3.43
C LEU A 122 10.39 14.84 -3.12
N GLY A 123 10.85 15.89 -2.42
CA GLY A 123 12.22 15.98 -1.94
C GLY A 123 12.56 14.82 -1.00
N ARG A 124 11.70 14.53 -0.02
CA ARG A 124 11.87 13.42 0.92
C ARG A 124 11.70 12.04 0.27
N ALA A 125 10.84 11.90 -0.72
CA ALA A 125 10.72 10.66 -1.50
C ALA A 125 11.98 10.37 -2.34
N ASN A 126 12.81 11.39 -2.58
CA ASN A 126 14.11 11.30 -3.23
C ASN A 126 15.29 11.45 -2.24
N GLU A 127 15.07 11.16 -0.95
CA GLU A 127 16.12 11.24 0.06
C GLU A 127 17.24 10.22 -0.18
N ARG A 128 18.45 10.58 0.24
CA ARG A 128 19.67 9.77 0.06
C ARG A 128 20.36 9.51 1.41
N ILE A 129 20.98 8.34 1.51
CA ILE A 129 21.97 8.02 2.55
C ILE A 129 23.30 7.77 1.84
N GLY A 130 24.23 8.71 1.99
CA GLY A 130 25.45 8.73 1.17
C GLY A 130 25.11 8.90 -0.31
N GLU A 131 25.59 7.96 -1.13
CA GLU A 131 25.33 7.95 -2.58
C GLU A 131 24.03 7.23 -2.97
N ASN A 132 23.38 6.54 -2.02
CA ASN A 132 22.26 5.66 -2.30
C ASN A 132 20.92 6.35 -2.00
N TYR A 133 19.97 6.23 -2.91
CA TYR A 133 18.59 6.60 -2.67
C TYR A 133 17.88 5.56 -1.82
N VAL A 134 17.13 6.02 -0.81
CA VAL A 134 16.53 5.11 0.18
C VAL A 134 15.23 4.47 -0.30
N PHE A 135 14.57 5.07 -1.30
CA PHE A 135 13.29 4.63 -1.86
C PHE A 135 13.43 4.14 -3.32
N SER A 136 14.63 3.83 -3.79
CA SER A 136 14.86 3.33 -5.16
C SER A 136 14.82 1.81 -5.27
N GLY A 137 14.48 1.09 -4.20
CA GLY A 137 14.65 -0.36 -4.11
C GLY A 137 16.12 -0.75 -4.36
N ALA A 138 16.34 -1.81 -5.14
CA ALA A 138 17.66 -2.30 -5.53
C ALA A 138 18.43 -1.35 -6.49
N ALA A 139 17.78 -0.36 -7.10
CA ALA A 139 18.42 0.59 -8.02
C ALA A 139 19.04 1.79 -7.27
N LEU A 140 20.02 1.52 -6.40
CA LEU A 140 20.54 2.47 -5.40
C LEU A 140 20.94 3.85 -5.92
N THR A 141 21.47 3.95 -7.15
CA THR A 141 21.97 5.22 -7.72
C THR A 141 20.93 5.95 -8.57
N THR A 142 19.73 5.39 -8.74
CA THR A 142 18.68 5.95 -9.58
C THR A 142 17.73 6.80 -8.75
N LYS A 143 17.44 8.03 -9.19
CA LYS A 143 16.46 8.91 -8.54
C LYS A 143 15.08 8.23 -8.53
N PRO A 144 14.47 7.96 -7.35
CA PRO A 144 13.22 7.21 -7.25
C PRO A 144 12.04 7.87 -7.98
N PHE A 145 11.87 9.18 -7.84
CA PHE A 145 10.74 9.93 -8.40
C PHE A 145 11.19 11.08 -9.28
N THR A 146 10.59 11.14 -10.47
CA THR A 146 10.66 12.30 -11.37
C THR A 146 9.86 13.48 -10.80
N ASP A 147 10.04 14.67 -11.39
CA ASP A 147 9.28 15.86 -10.99
C ASP A 147 7.78 15.76 -11.33
N SER A 148 7.42 14.81 -12.20
CA SER A 148 6.04 14.43 -12.54
C SER A 148 5.49 13.32 -11.63
N PHE A 149 6.12 13.04 -10.48
CA PHE A 149 5.72 12.00 -9.52
C PHE A 149 5.71 10.56 -10.08
N THR A 150 6.32 10.33 -11.24
CA THR A 150 6.49 8.98 -11.80
C THR A 150 7.66 8.27 -11.14
N TYR A 151 7.44 7.03 -10.73
CA TYR A 151 8.47 6.17 -10.15
C TYR A 151 9.42 5.61 -11.22
N ALA A 152 10.72 5.65 -10.95
CA ALA A 152 11.78 5.22 -11.86
C ALA A 152 12.82 4.29 -11.19
N GLY A 153 12.58 3.86 -9.95
CA GLY A 153 13.45 2.93 -9.23
C GLY A 153 13.17 1.46 -9.57
N SER A 154 13.86 0.55 -8.87
CA SER A 154 13.62 -0.89 -8.98
C SER A 154 12.40 -1.31 -8.18
N LEU A 155 11.63 -2.27 -8.69
CA LEU A 155 10.52 -2.91 -7.99
C LEU A 155 10.98 -3.94 -6.95
N GLU A 156 12.27 -4.26 -6.90
CA GLU A 156 12.85 -5.18 -5.92
C GLU A 156 13.43 -4.43 -4.73
N SER A 157 13.24 -4.95 -3.51
CA SER A 157 13.88 -4.43 -2.30
C SER A 157 15.38 -4.71 -2.28
N PHE A 158 16.15 -3.81 -1.68
CA PHE A 158 17.56 -4.05 -1.35
C PHE A 158 17.68 -4.64 0.05
N ALA A 159 18.21 -5.87 0.13
CA ALA A 159 18.41 -6.57 1.39
C ALA A 159 19.90 -6.75 1.73
N VAL A 160 20.20 -6.70 3.03
CA VAL A 160 21.55 -6.90 3.56
C VAL A 160 21.56 -8.13 4.49
N GLN A 161 22.56 -8.99 4.33
CA GLN A 161 22.72 -10.18 5.17
C GLN A 161 23.29 -9.81 6.54
N ILE A 162 22.56 -10.16 7.61
CA ILE A 162 22.92 -9.83 9.01
C ILE A 162 23.31 -11.07 9.83
N GLY A 163 23.28 -12.25 9.22
CA GLY A 163 23.67 -13.53 9.81
C GLY A 163 23.69 -14.62 8.75
N GLU A 164 24.09 -15.84 9.13
CA GLU A 164 24.28 -16.94 8.18
C GLU A 164 23.04 -17.25 7.34
N SER A 165 21.85 -17.21 7.95
CA SER A 165 20.57 -17.49 7.31
C SER A 165 19.56 -16.35 7.44
N ARG A 166 20.02 -15.12 7.72
CA ARG A 166 19.15 -13.96 7.95
C ARG A 166 19.57 -12.75 7.13
N SER A 167 18.64 -12.20 6.37
CA SER A 167 18.74 -10.91 5.71
C SER A 167 17.67 -9.96 6.23
N VAL A 168 17.92 -8.67 6.06
CA VAL A 168 16.96 -7.60 6.37
C VAL A 168 16.87 -6.70 5.15
N GLU A 169 15.65 -6.38 4.74
CA GLU A 169 15.39 -5.38 3.72
C GLU A 169 15.62 -3.98 4.30
N VAL A 170 16.48 -3.21 3.64
CA VAL A 170 16.89 -1.87 4.10
C VAL A 170 16.27 -0.79 3.22
N PHE A 171 16.30 -0.96 1.90
CA PHE A 171 15.69 0.00 0.97
C PHE A 171 14.54 -0.66 0.23
N MET A 172 13.37 -0.05 0.37
CA MET A 172 12.13 -0.53 -0.24
C MET A 172 11.85 0.26 -1.53
N PRO A 173 11.15 -0.35 -2.50
CA PRO A 173 10.66 0.35 -3.68
C PRO A 173 9.71 1.50 -3.27
N GLY A 174 10.03 2.71 -3.69
CA GLY A 174 9.22 3.90 -3.39
C GLY A 174 7.80 3.81 -3.94
N ASN A 175 7.58 3.07 -5.02
CA ASN A 175 6.23 2.78 -5.49
C ASN A 175 5.45 1.93 -4.48
N GLU A 176 6.06 1.07 -3.67
CA GLU A 176 5.35 0.32 -2.62
C GLU A 176 5.12 1.18 -1.37
N VAL A 177 6.15 1.93 -0.97
CA VAL A 177 6.11 2.81 0.22
C VAL A 177 5.13 3.96 0.04
N PHE A 178 5.11 4.55 -1.16
CA PHE A 178 4.30 5.72 -1.49
C PHE A 178 3.18 5.43 -2.48
N SER A 179 2.98 4.16 -2.91
CA SER A 179 1.76 3.83 -3.65
C SER A 179 0.61 4.21 -2.77
N THR A 180 -0.12 5.18 -3.28
CA THR A 180 -1.48 5.36 -2.89
C THR A 180 -2.28 4.28 -3.62
N ASN A 181 -3.14 3.55 -2.91
CA ASN A 181 -4.17 2.74 -3.57
C ASN A 181 -5.23 3.64 -4.26
N VAL A 182 -4.89 4.89 -4.62
CA VAL A 182 -5.78 5.82 -5.31
C VAL A 182 -5.75 5.50 -6.79
N TYR A 183 -6.79 4.80 -7.23
CA TYR A 183 -7.13 4.67 -8.63
C TYR A 183 -7.94 5.90 -9.04
N GLN A 184 -7.44 6.64 -10.02
CA GLN A 184 -8.19 7.67 -10.74
C GLN A 184 -8.82 7.00 -11.96
N MET A 185 -10.10 7.30 -12.22
CA MET A 185 -10.69 6.91 -13.49
C MET A 185 -10.12 7.83 -14.58
N ASP A 186 -9.49 7.27 -15.62
CA ASP A 186 -8.84 8.05 -16.71
C ASP A 186 -9.86 8.82 -17.58
N THR A 187 -11.15 8.60 -17.36
CA THR A 187 -12.24 9.26 -18.07
C THR A 187 -12.70 10.54 -17.37
N THR A 188 -12.88 11.58 -18.17
CA THR A 188 -13.35 12.89 -17.74
C THR A 188 -14.75 13.15 -18.30
N TYR A 189 -15.63 13.75 -17.50
CA TYR A 189 -17.00 14.09 -17.89
C TYR A 189 -17.24 15.61 -17.85
N PRO A 190 -18.16 16.14 -18.70
CA PRO A 190 -18.46 17.57 -18.76
C PRO A 190 -19.23 18.07 -17.52
N SER A 191 -20.01 17.20 -16.86
CA SER A 191 -20.71 17.51 -15.61
C SER A 191 -20.91 16.25 -14.74
N PRO A 192 -21.21 16.41 -13.43
CA PRO A 192 -21.51 15.27 -12.54
C PRO A 192 -22.76 14.48 -12.93
N SER A 193 -23.70 15.15 -13.60
CA SER A 193 -24.98 14.60 -14.08
C SER A 193 -24.91 14.10 -15.53
N ALA A 194 -23.77 14.21 -16.19
CA ALA A 194 -23.61 13.70 -17.55
C ALA A 194 -23.75 12.18 -17.55
N SER A 195 -24.39 11.63 -18.59
CA SER A 195 -24.45 10.19 -18.77
C SER A 195 -23.05 9.61 -18.98
N LEU A 196 -22.77 8.47 -18.34
CA LEU A 196 -21.55 7.68 -18.55
C LEU A 196 -21.49 7.13 -19.99
N GLY A 197 -22.62 7.01 -20.69
CA GLY A 197 -22.70 6.55 -22.08
C GLY A 197 -22.39 5.06 -22.31
N VAL A 198 -21.85 4.38 -21.30
CA VAL A 198 -21.53 2.95 -21.28
C VAL A 198 -22.00 2.32 -19.98
N SER A 199 -22.32 1.03 -20.02
CA SER A 199 -22.51 0.20 -18.85
C SER A 199 -21.26 -0.67 -18.61
N GLY A 200 -21.06 -1.08 -17.36
CA GLY A 200 -19.97 -1.96 -16.98
C GLY A 200 -19.91 -2.23 -15.49
N THR A 201 -18.91 -3.00 -15.08
CA THR A 201 -18.65 -3.29 -13.67
C THR A 201 -17.37 -2.62 -13.22
N MET A 202 -17.45 -1.91 -12.11
CA MET A 202 -16.33 -1.28 -11.45
C MET A 202 -15.85 -2.16 -10.30
N ASN A 203 -14.71 -2.83 -10.50
CA ASN A 203 -14.09 -3.67 -9.48
C ASN A 203 -13.07 -2.88 -8.65
N VAL A 204 -13.06 -3.13 -7.34
CA VAL A 204 -12.14 -2.51 -6.38
C VAL A 204 -11.58 -3.56 -5.47
N THR A 205 -10.31 -3.86 -5.63
CA THR A 205 -9.62 -4.82 -4.78
C THR A 205 -8.83 -4.07 -3.71
N LEU A 206 -9.13 -4.35 -2.44
CA LEU A 206 -8.35 -3.92 -1.27
C LEU A 206 -7.88 -5.16 -0.51
N GLY A 207 -6.58 -5.43 -0.54
CA GLY A 207 -6.04 -6.69 -0.01
C GLY A 207 -6.67 -7.87 -0.73
N ASN A 208 -7.40 -8.72 0.00
CA ASN A 208 -8.10 -9.89 -0.57
C ASN A 208 -9.60 -9.62 -0.85
N THR A 209 -10.12 -8.43 -0.52
CA THR A 209 -11.54 -8.10 -0.69
C THR A 209 -11.74 -7.37 -1.99
N THR A 210 -12.60 -7.89 -2.87
CA THR A 210 -13.02 -7.20 -4.09
C THR A 210 -14.46 -6.73 -3.96
N THR A 211 -14.69 -5.43 -4.08
CA THR A 211 -16.03 -4.83 -4.18
C THR A 211 -16.33 -4.52 -5.64
N SER A 212 -17.44 -5.02 -6.16
CA SER A 212 -17.90 -4.78 -7.51
C SER A 212 -19.12 -3.87 -7.47
N VAL A 213 -19.13 -2.82 -8.29
CA VAL A 213 -20.28 -1.93 -8.45
C VAL A 213 -20.64 -1.87 -9.93
N ASP A 214 -21.84 -2.30 -10.27
CA ASP A 214 -22.34 -2.24 -11.64
C ASP A 214 -22.86 -0.83 -11.92
N TYR A 215 -22.60 -0.33 -13.13
CA TYR A 215 -23.04 0.99 -13.54
C TYR A 215 -23.58 0.95 -14.95
N GLY A 216 -24.57 1.81 -15.21
CA GLY A 216 -25.24 1.86 -16.49
C GLY A 216 -26.68 2.32 -16.35
N ARG A 217 -27.36 2.41 -17.49
CA ARG A 217 -28.82 2.60 -17.51
C ARG A 217 -29.49 1.32 -17.04
N GLY A 218 -30.62 1.46 -16.37
CA GLY A 218 -31.36 0.31 -15.85
C GLY A 218 -30.79 -0.29 -14.56
N ILE A 219 -29.86 0.39 -13.89
CA ILE A 219 -29.27 -0.09 -12.63
C ILE A 219 -29.45 0.98 -11.56
N TRP A 220 -30.21 0.66 -10.51
CA TRP A 220 -30.47 1.55 -9.37
C TRP A 220 -29.90 0.98 -8.08
N TYR A 221 -29.38 1.85 -7.24
CA TYR A 221 -28.90 1.50 -5.91
C TYR A 221 -29.56 2.37 -4.86
N LEU A 222 -29.83 1.77 -3.69
CA LEU A 222 -30.05 2.54 -2.48
C LEU A 222 -28.73 3.19 -2.05
N THR A 223 -28.69 4.51 -2.06
CA THR A 223 -27.50 5.33 -1.78
C THR A 223 -27.36 5.70 -0.30
N GLU A 224 -27.99 4.96 0.59
CA GLU A 224 -27.80 5.01 2.04
C GLU A 224 -27.41 3.62 2.56
N LYS A 225 -26.64 3.59 3.67
CA LYS A 225 -26.26 2.34 4.33
C LYS A 225 -27.30 1.95 5.36
N VAL A 226 -27.70 0.69 5.36
CA VAL A 226 -28.61 0.11 6.35
C VAL A 226 -27.83 -0.88 7.20
N GLU A 227 -27.87 -0.70 8.53
CA GLU A 227 -27.11 -1.54 9.46
C GLU A 227 -27.80 -2.88 9.71
N ASN A 228 -29.12 -2.87 9.82
CA ASN A 228 -29.95 -4.06 10.05
C ASN A 228 -30.99 -4.20 8.92
N PRO A 229 -30.92 -5.26 8.08
CA PRO A 229 -31.80 -5.41 6.92
C PRO A 229 -33.24 -5.75 7.30
N ASP A 230 -33.49 -6.14 8.55
CA ASP A 230 -34.82 -6.51 9.06
C ASP A 230 -35.52 -5.35 9.78
N GLU A 231 -34.86 -4.20 9.90
CA GLU A 231 -35.47 -2.99 10.44
C GLU A 231 -36.16 -2.15 9.35
N PRO A 232 -37.29 -1.49 9.66
CA PRO A 232 -37.97 -0.62 8.71
C PRO A 232 -37.07 0.52 8.21
N LEU A 233 -37.09 0.78 6.91
CA LEU A 233 -36.24 1.78 6.26
C LEU A 233 -36.43 3.22 6.77
N PHE A 234 -37.63 3.56 7.27
CA PHE A 234 -37.90 4.88 7.84
C PHE A 234 -37.02 5.20 9.06
N THR A 235 -36.51 4.19 9.79
CA THR A 235 -35.60 4.41 10.93
C THR A 235 -34.26 5.00 10.48
N TYR A 236 -33.89 4.75 9.22
CA TYR A 236 -32.71 5.28 8.55
C TYR A 236 -33.01 6.58 7.78
N GLY A 237 -34.22 7.16 7.93
CA GLY A 237 -34.65 8.35 7.20
C GLY A 237 -34.88 8.11 5.71
N ILE A 238 -35.10 6.84 5.33
CA ILE A 238 -35.41 6.41 3.97
C ILE A 238 -36.93 6.20 3.90
N ASP A 239 -37.64 7.15 3.31
CA ASP A 239 -39.08 7.09 3.17
C ASP A 239 -39.54 7.83 1.91
N GLY A 240 -40.38 7.18 1.11
CA GLY A 240 -40.84 7.70 -0.17
C GLY A 240 -41.68 6.69 -0.95
N ASP A 241 -41.98 7.06 -2.19
CA ASP A 241 -42.67 6.19 -3.15
C ASP A 241 -41.66 5.75 -4.21
N LEU A 242 -41.76 4.49 -4.63
CA LEU A 242 -41.03 3.96 -5.77
C LEU A 242 -42.00 3.79 -6.94
N ILE A 243 -41.79 4.53 -8.02
CA ILE A 243 -42.69 4.55 -9.17
C ILE A 243 -41.94 4.02 -10.39
N LEU A 244 -42.54 3.07 -11.08
CA LEU A 244 -42.02 2.47 -12.30
C LEU A 244 -42.74 3.04 -13.52
N TYR A 245 -41.95 3.54 -14.46
CA TYR A 245 -42.40 4.05 -15.76
C TYR A 245 -41.84 3.21 -16.91
N ASP A 246 -42.62 3.08 -17.97
CA ASP A 246 -42.14 2.54 -19.25
C ASP A 246 -41.29 3.58 -20.02
N GLY A 247 -40.72 3.18 -21.16
CA GLY A 247 -39.92 4.08 -22.01
C GLY A 247 -40.71 5.27 -22.60
N GLY A 248 -42.05 5.24 -22.53
CA GLY A 248 -42.95 6.34 -22.89
C GLY A 248 -43.32 7.25 -21.71
N MET A 249 -42.74 7.02 -20.51
CA MET A 249 -43.08 7.71 -19.26
C MET A 249 -44.50 7.47 -18.75
N ASN A 250 -45.12 6.33 -19.10
CA ASN A 250 -46.38 5.91 -18.49
C ASN A 250 -46.11 5.13 -17.20
N GLU A 251 -46.81 5.44 -16.12
CA GLU A 251 -46.73 4.70 -14.85
C GLU A 251 -47.29 3.28 -15.06
N ILE A 252 -46.46 2.27 -14.84
CA ILE A 252 -46.82 0.86 -14.96
C ILE A 252 -46.78 0.12 -13.61
N GLY A 253 -46.26 0.75 -12.56
CA GLY A 253 -46.28 0.21 -11.21
C GLY A 253 -45.88 1.25 -10.15
N ARG A 254 -46.33 1.05 -8.91
CA ARG A 254 -45.99 1.91 -7.77
C ARG A 254 -45.92 1.11 -6.47
N ILE A 255 -44.91 1.40 -5.66
CA ILE A 255 -44.78 0.94 -4.27
C ILE A 255 -44.82 2.19 -3.38
N PRO A 256 -45.97 2.50 -2.77
CA PRO A 256 -46.12 3.66 -1.90
C PRO A 256 -45.50 3.43 -0.52
N ASP A 257 -45.05 4.49 0.14
CA ASP A 257 -44.51 4.47 1.52
C ASP A 257 -43.53 3.31 1.76
N TYR A 258 -42.56 3.13 0.85
CA TYR A 258 -41.68 1.96 0.92
C TYR A 258 -40.77 1.98 2.16
N GLY A 259 -40.68 3.12 2.86
CA GLY A 259 -39.98 3.27 4.13
C GLY A 259 -40.51 2.34 5.24
N ARG A 260 -41.75 1.85 5.13
CA ARG A 260 -42.34 0.92 6.11
C ARG A 260 -41.78 -0.49 6.03
N TYR A 261 -41.25 -0.87 4.89
CA TYR A 261 -40.66 -2.18 4.67
C TYR A 261 -39.27 -2.24 5.29
N SER A 262 -38.88 -3.42 5.74
CA SER A 262 -37.47 -3.74 5.90
C SER A 262 -36.77 -3.84 4.55
N LEU A 263 -35.44 -3.85 4.53
CA LEU A 263 -34.70 -3.90 3.29
C LEU A 263 -34.89 -5.25 2.56
N SER A 264 -35.05 -6.34 3.32
CA SER A 264 -35.44 -7.66 2.80
C SER A 264 -36.85 -7.65 2.21
N GLU A 265 -37.82 -7.06 2.91
CA GLU A 265 -39.21 -6.96 2.45
C GLU A 265 -39.35 -6.07 1.21
N LEU A 266 -38.54 -5.01 1.11
CA LEU A 266 -38.51 -4.15 -0.07
C LEU A 266 -38.06 -4.92 -1.30
N VAL A 267 -37.02 -5.75 -1.18
CA VAL A 267 -36.54 -6.59 -2.29
C VAL A 267 -37.65 -7.51 -2.80
N ASP A 268 -38.37 -8.18 -1.89
CA ASP A 268 -39.49 -9.05 -2.26
C ASP A 268 -40.65 -8.26 -2.90
N THR A 269 -40.96 -7.07 -2.35
CA THR A 269 -42.03 -6.21 -2.86
C THR A 269 -41.70 -5.69 -4.27
N VAL A 270 -40.45 -5.33 -4.53
CA VAL A 270 -39.99 -4.93 -5.87
C VAL A 270 -40.05 -6.11 -6.85
N ASN A 271 -39.56 -7.28 -6.46
CA ASN A 271 -39.59 -8.47 -7.32
C ASN A 271 -41.01 -8.93 -7.65
N THR A 272 -41.97 -8.76 -6.73
CA THR A 272 -43.37 -9.12 -6.95
C THR A 272 -44.14 -8.06 -7.75
N THR A 273 -43.92 -6.77 -7.47
CA THR A 273 -44.67 -5.66 -8.09
C THR A 273 -44.11 -5.31 -9.48
N PHE A 274 -42.78 -5.27 -9.62
CA PHE A 274 -42.10 -4.85 -10.84
C PHE A 274 -41.53 -6.03 -11.66
N GLY A 275 -41.53 -7.25 -11.12
CA GLY A 275 -40.95 -8.43 -11.79
C GLY A 275 -41.54 -8.76 -13.17
N SER A 276 -42.80 -8.41 -13.41
CA SER A 276 -43.44 -8.58 -14.73
C SER A 276 -42.87 -7.65 -15.82
N ALA A 277 -42.16 -6.59 -15.42
CA ALA A 277 -41.48 -5.64 -16.30
C ALA A 277 -39.98 -5.94 -16.45
N ASN A 278 -39.55 -7.18 -16.18
CA ASN A 278 -38.15 -7.63 -16.23
C ASN A 278 -37.22 -6.89 -15.26
N ILE A 279 -37.80 -6.42 -14.15
CA ILE A 279 -37.08 -5.76 -13.05
C ILE A 279 -36.82 -6.75 -11.93
N THR A 280 -35.57 -6.80 -11.49
CA THR A 280 -35.15 -7.65 -10.37
C THR A 280 -34.45 -6.81 -9.31
N ALA A 281 -34.81 -7.02 -8.05
CA ALA A 281 -34.14 -6.48 -6.88
C ALA A 281 -33.31 -7.56 -6.19
N SER A 282 -32.14 -7.17 -5.69
CA SER A 282 -31.23 -8.02 -4.94
C SER A 282 -30.65 -7.29 -3.72
N LEU A 283 -30.50 -8.04 -2.64
CA LEU A 283 -29.81 -7.59 -1.43
C LEU A 283 -28.30 -7.67 -1.64
N ILE A 284 -27.58 -6.59 -1.38
CA ILE A 284 -26.13 -6.57 -1.42
C ILE A 284 -25.58 -6.30 -0.03
N THR A 285 -24.69 -7.17 0.41
CA THR A 285 -23.93 -6.99 1.65
C THR A 285 -22.60 -6.31 1.34
N SER A 286 -22.39 -5.15 1.96
CA SER A 286 -21.15 -4.40 1.90
C SER A 286 -20.07 -5.06 2.78
N PRO A 287 -18.77 -4.92 2.45
CA PRO A 287 -17.69 -5.51 3.25
C PRO A 287 -17.58 -5.00 4.70
N ASP A 288 -18.25 -3.89 5.03
CA ASP A 288 -18.33 -3.33 6.38
C ASP A 288 -19.50 -3.91 7.20
N GLY A 289 -20.25 -4.87 6.65
CA GLY A 289 -21.38 -5.51 7.32
C GLY A 289 -22.71 -4.76 7.17
N THR A 290 -22.73 -3.65 6.43
CA THR A 290 -23.97 -2.93 6.08
C THR A 290 -24.62 -3.52 4.83
N TYR A 291 -25.87 -3.13 4.58
CA TYR A 291 -26.69 -3.63 3.49
C TYR A 291 -27.19 -2.50 2.60
N THR A 292 -27.37 -2.81 1.32
CA THR A 292 -28.04 -1.96 0.33
C THR A 292 -28.83 -2.83 -0.66
N VAL A 293 -29.69 -2.20 -1.45
CA VAL A 293 -30.45 -2.86 -2.52
C VAL A 293 -29.91 -2.43 -3.87
N ARG A 294 -29.77 -3.39 -4.78
CA ARG A 294 -29.63 -3.15 -6.22
C ARG A 294 -30.90 -3.56 -6.93
N ILE A 295 -31.44 -2.66 -7.74
CA ILE A 295 -32.55 -2.93 -8.66
C ILE A 295 -31.98 -2.88 -10.08
N GLU A 296 -32.30 -3.86 -10.90
CA GLU A 296 -31.83 -3.99 -12.28
C GLU A 296 -33.02 -4.20 -13.22
N ASP A 297 -33.03 -3.46 -14.33
CA ASP A 297 -33.88 -3.66 -15.49
C ASP A 297 -33.03 -4.31 -16.61
N SER A 298 -33.36 -5.55 -16.94
CA SER A 298 -32.64 -6.30 -17.98
C SER A 298 -32.91 -5.82 -19.41
N ASP A 299 -34.01 -5.08 -19.64
CA ASP A 299 -34.34 -4.52 -20.96
C ASP A 299 -33.86 -3.07 -21.13
N THR A 300 -33.45 -2.41 -20.04
CA THR A 300 -32.97 -1.01 -19.98
C THR A 300 -33.91 0.07 -20.54
N ASN A 301 -35.20 -0.27 -20.70
CA ASN A 301 -36.22 0.59 -21.29
C ASN A 301 -37.13 1.24 -20.24
N ASN A 302 -37.05 0.80 -19.00
CA ASN A 302 -37.89 1.29 -17.92
C ASN A 302 -37.14 2.34 -17.07
N TYR A 303 -37.92 3.18 -16.38
CA TYR A 303 -37.41 4.20 -15.49
C TYR A 303 -38.03 4.06 -14.11
N ILE A 304 -37.19 3.98 -13.08
CA ILE A 304 -37.64 4.03 -11.69
C ILE A 304 -37.39 5.43 -11.14
N GLU A 305 -38.46 6.05 -10.65
CA GLU A 305 -38.40 7.26 -9.85
C GLU A 305 -38.59 6.94 -8.37
N ASP A 306 -37.68 7.45 -7.54
CA ASP A 306 -37.85 7.51 -6.10
C ASP A 306 -38.10 8.96 -5.67
N THR A 307 -39.19 9.18 -4.95
CA THR A 307 -39.59 10.50 -4.44
C THR A 307 -38.63 11.01 -3.35
N SER A 308 -37.99 10.10 -2.60
CA SER A 308 -37.02 10.44 -1.55
C SER A 308 -35.62 10.77 -2.08
N LYS A 309 -35.35 10.44 -3.36
CA LYS A 309 -34.05 10.57 -4.03
C LYS A 309 -32.92 9.81 -3.33
N LYS A 310 -33.23 8.67 -2.71
CA LYS A 310 -32.29 7.74 -2.07
C LYS A 310 -32.01 6.51 -2.94
N ILE A 311 -32.93 6.10 -3.80
CA ILE A 311 -32.71 5.08 -4.82
C ILE A 311 -32.40 5.79 -6.14
N LEU A 312 -31.16 5.67 -6.59
CA LEU A 312 -30.65 6.44 -7.72
C LEU A 312 -30.05 5.53 -8.79
N GLU A 313 -30.32 5.87 -10.05
CA GLU A 313 -29.77 5.16 -11.20
C GLU A 313 -28.27 5.48 -11.37
N SER A 314 -27.42 4.47 -11.49
CA SER A 314 -25.95 4.59 -11.47
C SER A 314 -25.32 5.02 -12.81
N TYR A 315 -26.10 5.56 -13.74
CA TYR A 315 -25.63 5.97 -15.07
C TYR A 315 -24.91 7.34 -15.13
N THR A 316 -24.80 8.05 -14.01
CA THR A 316 -24.09 9.34 -13.91
C THR A 316 -22.90 9.23 -12.96
N PRO A 317 -21.80 10.00 -13.17
CA PRO A 317 -20.68 10.03 -12.25
C PRO A 317 -21.09 10.33 -10.80
N GLU A 318 -22.06 11.21 -10.59
CA GLU A 318 -22.55 11.57 -9.25
C GLU A 318 -23.24 10.39 -8.56
N ASN A 319 -24.20 9.76 -9.25
CA ASN A 319 -24.95 8.65 -8.66
C ASN A 319 -24.07 7.41 -8.49
N LEU A 320 -23.18 7.15 -9.44
CA LEU A 320 -22.18 6.09 -9.31
C LEU A 320 -21.27 6.32 -8.10
N THR A 321 -20.87 7.55 -7.83
CA THR A 321 -20.08 7.88 -6.64
C THR A 321 -20.85 7.58 -5.35
N LYS A 322 -22.14 7.92 -5.30
CA LYS A 322 -23.00 7.65 -4.14
C LYS A 322 -23.22 6.14 -3.94
N ALA A 323 -23.57 5.41 -5.00
CA ALA A 323 -23.71 3.96 -4.98
C ALA A 323 -22.39 3.26 -4.61
N PHE A 324 -21.26 3.78 -5.09
CA PHE A 324 -19.96 3.26 -4.71
C PHE A 324 -19.70 3.41 -3.20
N ASN A 325 -20.02 4.57 -2.63
CA ASN A 325 -19.76 4.85 -1.21
C ASN A 325 -20.64 4.04 -0.26
N THR A 326 -21.80 3.56 -0.70
CA THR A 326 -22.61 2.63 0.10
C THR A 326 -22.07 1.21 0.09
N LEU A 327 -21.52 0.77 -1.04
CA LEU A 327 -20.97 -0.57 -1.22
C LEU A 327 -19.52 -0.70 -0.74
N ALA A 328 -18.80 0.41 -0.69
CA ALA A 328 -17.40 0.44 -0.36
C ALA A 328 -17.17 0.19 1.15
N PRO A 329 -16.07 -0.51 1.50
CA PRO A 329 -15.64 -0.63 2.90
C PRO A 329 -15.47 0.75 3.55
N ALA A 330 -15.65 0.85 4.87
CA ALA A 330 -15.58 2.11 5.62
C ALA A 330 -14.29 2.96 5.40
N ASN A 331 -13.21 2.33 4.94
CA ASN A 331 -11.94 2.99 4.67
C ASN A 331 -11.72 3.39 3.20
N VAL A 332 -12.73 3.20 2.34
CA VAL A 332 -12.68 3.49 0.90
C VAL A 332 -13.83 4.43 0.55
N ILE A 333 -13.52 5.57 -0.06
CA ILE A 333 -14.53 6.55 -0.46
C ILE A 333 -14.21 7.02 -1.88
N ALA A 334 -15.21 7.15 -2.74
CA ALA A 334 -15.13 7.84 -4.02
C ALA A 334 -15.64 9.27 -3.91
N TYR A 335 -15.02 10.16 -4.68
CA TYR A 335 -15.39 11.57 -4.82
C TYR A 335 -15.27 12.01 -6.26
N LEU A 336 -16.07 12.99 -6.66
CA LEU A 336 -15.88 13.69 -7.93
C LEU A 336 -14.93 14.86 -7.71
N HIS A 337 -13.91 14.96 -8.54
CA HIS A 337 -12.95 16.04 -8.52
C HIS A 337 -13.12 16.94 -9.74
N ARG A 338 -13.25 18.24 -9.48
CA ARG A 338 -13.34 19.27 -10.54
C ARG A 338 -11.93 19.71 -10.92
N ILE A 339 -11.52 19.41 -12.16
CA ILE A 339 -10.35 20.00 -12.80
C ILE A 339 -10.87 21.22 -13.58
N GLU A 340 -10.12 22.33 -13.64
CA GLU A 340 -10.57 23.50 -14.40
C GLU A 340 -10.86 23.09 -15.86
N GLY A 341 -12.12 23.28 -16.27
CA GLY A 341 -12.63 22.89 -17.58
C GLY A 341 -13.27 21.49 -17.68
N HIS A 342 -13.07 20.58 -16.72
CA HIS A 342 -13.39 19.15 -16.89
C HIS A 342 -13.37 18.34 -15.55
N LEU A 343 -14.34 17.45 -15.25
CA LEU A 343 -14.39 16.68 -13.98
C LEU A 343 -13.90 15.23 -14.12
N ALA A 344 -13.13 14.73 -13.15
CA ALA A 344 -12.70 13.32 -13.04
C ALA A 344 -13.10 12.70 -11.68
N MET A 345 -13.52 11.45 -11.66
CA MET A 345 -13.86 10.71 -10.43
C MET A 345 -12.59 10.15 -9.77
N LYS A 346 -12.36 10.45 -8.48
CA LYS A 346 -11.19 10.03 -7.69
C LYS A 346 -11.63 9.24 -6.45
N ARG A 347 -10.99 8.10 -6.17
CA ARG A 347 -11.12 7.41 -4.88
C ARG A 347 -10.13 7.96 -3.87
N TYR A 348 -10.48 7.90 -2.59
CA TYR A 348 -9.65 8.25 -1.44
C TYR A 348 -9.75 7.12 -0.43
N TYR A 349 -8.59 6.61 -0.01
CA TYR A 349 -8.49 5.67 1.11
C TYR A 349 -8.21 6.45 2.40
N ARG A 350 -8.88 6.08 3.49
CA ARG A 350 -8.63 6.62 4.82
C ARG A 350 -7.39 5.93 5.40
N PHE A 351 -6.33 6.69 5.65
CA PHE A 351 -5.15 6.23 6.38
C PHE A 351 -5.51 5.98 7.84
N LEU A 352 -5.77 4.72 8.20
CA LEU A 352 -5.57 4.21 9.55
C LEU A 352 -4.99 2.79 9.44
N LYS A 353 -3.66 2.71 9.35
CA LYS A 353 -2.94 1.51 9.78
C LYS A 353 -2.43 1.81 11.18
N GLY A 354 -3.09 1.22 12.17
CA GLY A 354 -2.49 0.89 13.46
C GLY A 354 -1.86 -0.49 13.35
#